data_AF-A0AAD6U1V7-F1
#
_entry.id   AF-A0AAD6U1V7-F1
#
_cell.length_a   1.000
_cell.length_b   1.000
_cell.length_c   1.000
_cell.angle_alpha   90.00
_cell.angle_beta   90.00
_cell.angle_gamma   90.00
#
_symmetry.space_group_name_H-M   'P 1'
#
loop_
_entity.id
_entity.type
_entity.pdbx_description
1 polymer ?
#
loop_
_entity_poly.entity_id
_entity_poly.type
_entity_poly.pdbx_seq_one_letter_code
_entity_poly.pdbx_strand_id
1 'polypeptide(L)'
;MVRKLKYHEQKLLKKVDFLNWKQDANLREIKVMRRYHIQDREDYHKYNKLCGSLRSFAHRVSLLPAQDPVRARMEGQLLSKLYDMGVLNTSAKLSDVDNKLTVAAFCRRRLAVFMCMSKMSETVSAAVKFIEQGHVRVGPDTITDPAYLVTRHMEDFVTWVDTSKLKRTIMKYNDELDDFDLL
;
A
#
# COMPACT_ATOMS: atom_id res chain seq x y z
N MET A 1 -28.36 -12.32 11.62
CA MET A 1 -28.87 -11.40 10.58
C MET A 1 -30.30 -11.03 10.93
N VAL A 2 -30.69 -9.76 10.75
CA VAL A 2 -32.04 -9.28 11.07
C VAL A 2 -33.00 -9.64 9.93
N ARG A 3 -34.28 -9.92 10.25
CA ARG A 3 -35.31 -10.20 9.24
C ARG A 3 -35.48 -9.03 8.25
N LYS A 4 -35.87 -9.35 7.02
CA LYS A 4 -36.24 -8.32 6.03
C LYS A 4 -37.52 -7.59 6.48
N LEU A 5 -37.48 -6.26 6.51
CA LEU A 5 -38.62 -5.43 6.85
C LEU A 5 -39.70 -5.49 5.76
N LYS A 6 -40.98 -5.49 6.16
CA LYS A 6 -42.12 -5.34 5.25
C LYS A 6 -42.17 -3.91 4.71
N TYR A 7 -42.89 -3.70 3.61
CA TYR A 7 -42.97 -2.39 2.94
C TYR A 7 -43.35 -1.22 3.87
N HIS A 8 -44.36 -1.41 4.72
CA HIS A 8 -44.79 -0.38 5.69
C HIS A 8 -43.73 -0.12 6.77
N GLU A 9 -43.05 -1.17 7.25
CA GLU A 9 -41.98 -1.07 8.25
C GLU A 9 -40.78 -0.32 7.68
N GLN A 10 -40.38 -0.60 6.43
CA GLN A 10 -39.29 0.11 5.75
C GLN A 10 -39.64 1.58 5.48
N LYS A 11 -40.92 1.89 5.21
CA LYS A 11 -41.38 3.27 5.01
C LYS A 11 -41.30 4.11 6.29
N LEU A 12 -41.50 3.48 7.46
CA LEU A 12 -41.35 4.12 8.78
C LEU A 12 -39.88 4.17 9.23
N LEU A 13 -39.14 3.08 9.03
CA LEU A 13 -37.77 2.89 9.52
C LEU A 13 -36.71 3.16 8.45
N LYS A 14 -36.86 4.26 7.68
CA LYS A 14 -35.97 4.57 6.54
C LYS A 14 -34.49 4.79 6.91
N LYS A 15 -34.21 5.23 8.14
CA LYS A 15 -32.86 5.54 8.62
C LYS A 15 -32.24 4.40 9.44
N VAL A 16 -32.97 3.30 9.65
CA VAL A 16 -32.50 2.18 10.46
C VAL A 16 -31.67 1.26 9.58
N ASP A 17 -30.36 1.29 9.79
CA ASP A 17 -29.41 0.34 9.25
C ASP A 17 -28.48 -0.07 10.41
N PHE A 18 -28.45 -1.36 10.74
CA PHE A 18 -27.61 -1.88 11.83
C PHE A 18 -26.17 -2.16 11.38
N LEU A 19 -25.90 -2.16 10.08
CA LEU A 19 -24.60 -2.53 9.51
C LEU A 19 -23.83 -1.31 9.00
N ASN A 20 -24.53 -0.34 8.41
CA ASN A 20 -23.91 0.82 7.79
C ASN A 20 -24.37 2.12 8.44
N TRP A 21 -23.59 2.59 9.43
CA TRP A 21 -23.83 3.88 10.06
C TRP A 21 -23.13 4.98 9.29
N LYS A 22 -23.76 6.17 9.18
CA LYS A 22 -23.17 7.31 8.46
C LYS A 22 -21.84 7.79 9.06
N GLN A 23 -21.65 7.60 10.36
CA GLN A 23 -20.40 7.95 11.05
C GLN A 23 -19.30 6.90 10.80
N ASP A 24 -19.70 5.66 10.53
CA ASP A 24 -18.78 4.57 10.20
C ASP A 24 -18.44 4.62 8.70
N ALA A 25 -17.40 5.36 8.35
CA ALA A 25 -16.72 5.21 7.05
C ALA A 25 -16.00 3.85 6.88
N ASN A 26 -16.40 2.84 7.67
CA ASN A 26 -15.79 1.54 7.87
C ASN A 26 -15.85 0.68 6.59
N LEU A 27 -16.87 0.85 5.73
CA LEU A 27 -16.95 0.12 4.46
C LEU A 27 -15.75 0.38 3.54
N ARG A 28 -15.25 1.62 3.49
CA ARG A 28 -14.07 1.96 2.67
C ARG A 28 -12.81 1.35 3.27
N GLU A 29 -12.67 1.45 4.58
CA GLU A 29 -11.58 0.84 5.35
C GLU A 29 -11.52 -0.67 5.11
N ILE A 30 -12.60 -1.40 5.40
CA ILE A 30 -12.68 -2.86 5.22
C ILE A 30 -12.40 -3.23 3.76
N LYS A 31 -12.90 -2.47 2.79
CA LYS A 31 -12.65 -2.73 1.36
C LYS A 31 -11.18 -2.61 1.01
N VAL A 32 -10.49 -1.60 1.54
CA VAL A 32 -9.04 -1.40 1.32
C VAL A 32 -8.23 -2.47 2.05
N MET A 33 -8.55 -2.76 3.31
CA MET A 33 -7.89 -3.80 4.10
C MET A 33 -8.01 -5.18 3.44
N ARG A 34 -9.21 -5.56 3.01
CA ARG A 34 -9.43 -6.84 2.31
C ARG A 34 -8.71 -6.91 0.97
N ARG A 35 -8.70 -5.82 0.19
CA ARG A 35 -8.06 -5.76 -1.12
C ARG A 35 -6.55 -5.94 -1.04
N TYR A 36 -5.90 -5.32 -0.06
CA TYR A 36 -4.43 -5.33 0.07
C TYR A 36 -3.94 -6.24 1.20
N HIS A 37 -4.82 -7.07 1.76
CA HIS A 37 -4.52 -7.99 2.86
C HIS A 37 -3.79 -7.32 4.04
N ILE A 38 -4.31 -6.19 4.50
CA ILE A 38 -3.79 -5.48 5.67
C ILE A 38 -4.24 -6.24 6.92
N GLN A 39 -3.28 -6.66 7.75
CA GLN A 39 -3.53 -7.40 8.99
C GLN A 39 -4.01 -6.44 10.10
N ASP A 40 -3.25 -5.38 10.34
CA ASP A 40 -3.55 -4.44 11.41
C ASP A 40 -4.49 -3.33 10.95
N ARG A 41 -5.59 -3.17 11.68
CA ARG A 41 -6.56 -2.10 11.43
C ARG A 41 -5.94 -0.71 11.65
N GLU A 42 -5.04 -0.59 12.61
CA GLU A 42 -4.36 0.67 12.90
C GLU A 42 -3.54 1.20 11.73
N ASP A 43 -2.95 0.31 10.91
CA ASP A 43 -2.16 0.71 9.75
C ASP A 43 -2.98 1.57 8.79
N TYR A 44 -4.23 1.18 8.55
CA TYR A 44 -5.13 1.96 7.69
C TYR A 44 -5.33 3.37 8.24
N HIS A 45 -5.55 3.51 9.55
CA HIS A 45 -5.72 4.81 10.20
C HIS A 45 -4.43 5.64 10.19
N LYS A 46 -3.27 5.00 10.42
CA LYS A 46 -1.93 5.64 10.33
C LYS A 46 -1.69 6.20 8.93
N TYR A 47 -1.94 5.40 7.89
CA TYR A 47 -1.84 5.86 6.49
C TYR A 47 -2.84 6.95 6.15
N ASN A 48 -4.08 6.87 6.66
CA ASN A 48 -5.09 7.91 6.41
C ASN A 48 -4.70 9.25 7.06
N LYS A 49 -4.18 9.22 8.29
CA LYS A 49 -3.66 10.41 8.98
C LYS A 49 -2.48 11.01 8.21
N LEU A 50 -1.57 10.17 7.73
CA LEU A 50 -0.43 10.58 6.92
C LEU A 50 -0.88 11.25 5.61
N CYS A 51 -1.83 10.64 4.88
CA CYS A 51 -2.43 11.24 3.68
C CYS A 51 -3.07 12.60 3.98
N GLY A 52 -3.81 12.72 5.09
CA GLY A 52 -4.42 13.97 5.52
C GLY A 52 -3.38 15.06 5.83
N SER A 53 -2.29 14.69 6.51
CA SER A 53 -1.20 15.63 6.82
C SER A 53 -0.50 16.15 5.56
N LEU A 54 -0.23 15.27 4.59
CA LEU A 54 0.38 15.63 3.32
C LEU A 54 -0.54 16.51 2.46
N ARG A 55 -1.84 16.22 2.41
CA ARG A 55 -2.82 17.10 1.74
C ARG A 55 -2.93 18.45 2.42
N SER A 56 -2.96 18.50 3.76
CA SER A 56 -2.94 19.77 4.50
C SER A 56 -1.69 20.59 4.21
N PHE A 57 -0.54 19.92 4.09
CA PHE A 57 0.71 20.56 3.69
C PHE A 57 0.65 21.08 2.25
N ALA A 58 0.22 20.26 1.29
CA ALA A 58 0.04 20.68 -0.11
C ALA A 58 -0.94 21.85 -0.25
N HIS A 59 -2.04 21.83 0.49
CA HIS A 59 -3.01 22.93 0.54
C HIS A 59 -2.36 24.21 1.07
N ARG A 60 -1.60 24.14 2.17
CA ARG A 60 -0.87 25.31 2.71
C ARG A 60 0.14 25.87 1.71
N VAL A 61 0.83 25.01 0.97
CA VAL A 61 1.75 25.44 -0.09
C VAL A 61 0.99 26.11 -1.25
N SER A 62 -0.19 25.59 -1.61
CA SER A 62 -1.05 26.17 -2.65
C SER A 62 -1.55 27.58 -2.33
N LEU A 63 -1.75 27.88 -1.03
CA LEU A 63 -2.17 29.20 -0.54
C LEU A 63 -1.07 30.27 -0.66
N LEU A 64 0.19 29.90 -0.85
CA LEU A 64 1.28 30.86 -1.02
C LEU A 64 1.19 31.55 -2.40
N PRO A 65 1.60 32.82 -2.52
CA PRO A 65 1.73 33.50 -3.80
C PRO A 65 2.53 32.69 -4.84
N ALA A 66 2.08 32.71 -6.10
CA ALA A 66 2.72 31.95 -7.19
C ALA A 66 4.15 32.41 -7.50
N GLN A 67 4.48 33.68 -7.17
CA GLN A 67 5.79 34.28 -7.40
C GLN A 67 6.82 33.96 -6.30
N ASP A 68 6.38 33.36 -5.18
CA ASP A 68 7.28 33.10 -4.07
C ASP A 68 8.22 31.93 -4.39
N PRO A 69 9.55 32.11 -4.28
CA PRO A 69 10.52 31.04 -4.56
C PRO A 69 10.40 29.87 -3.57
N VAL A 70 9.89 30.13 -2.36
CA VAL A 70 9.64 29.10 -1.34
C VAL A 70 8.57 28.13 -1.81
N ARG A 71 7.53 28.61 -2.50
CA ARG A 71 6.45 27.76 -3.03
C ARG A 71 7.02 26.75 -4.02
N ALA A 72 7.73 27.24 -5.05
CA ALA A 72 8.33 26.38 -6.08
C ALA A 72 9.30 25.35 -5.48
N ARG A 73 10.12 25.76 -4.50
CA ARG A 73 11.04 24.85 -3.81
C ARG A 73 10.30 23.76 -3.02
N MET A 74 9.30 24.14 -2.23
CA MET A 74 8.54 23.19 -1.39
C MET A 74 7.68 22.25 -2.24
N GLU A 75 7.06 22.75 -3.31
CA GLU A 75 6.33 21.92 -4.29
C GLU A 75 7.27 20.89 -4.93
N GLY A 76 8.44 21.33 -5.39
CA GLY A 76 9.45 20.44 -5.97
C GLY A 76 9.91 19.35 -5.01
N GLN A 77 10.23 19.70 -3.76
CA GLN A 77 10.65 18.75 -2.73
C GLN A 77 9.53 17.75 -2.34
N LEU A 78 8.29 18.22 -2.25
CA LEU A 78 7.15 17.35 -1.93
C LEU A 78 6.93 16.34 -3.06
N LEU A 79 6.90 16.81 -4.30
CA LEU A 79 6.66 15.98 -5.47
C LEU A 79 7.80 14.98 -5.69
N SER A 80 9.06 15.40 -5.55
CA SER A 80 10.21 14.51 -5.65
C SER A 80 10.14 13.42 -4.58
N LYS A 81 9.88 13.78 -3.31
CA LYS A 81 9.80 12.80 -2.23
C LYS A 81 8.67 11.78 -2.44
N LEU A 82 7.49 12.23 -2.87
CA LEU A 82 6.36 11.35 -3.15
C LEU A 82 6.59 10.46 -4.38
N TYR A 83 7.37 10.95 -5.35
CA TYR A 83 7.81 10.19 -6.50
C TYR A 83 8.81 9.11 -6.10
N ASP A 84 9.84 9.44 -5.32
CA ASP A 84 10.88 8.50 -4.86
C ASP A 84 10.29 7.37 -4.00
N MET A 85 9.31 7.69 -3.15
CA MET A 85 8.53 6.70 -2.40
C MET A 85 7.58 5.87 -3.29
N GLY A 86 7.35 6.32 -4.52
CA GLY A 86 6.48 5.70 -5.54
C GLY A 86 4.99 5.74 -5.25
N VAL A 87 4.56 6.63 -4.36
CA VAL A 87 3.15 6.90 -4.07
C VAL A 87 2.50 7.66 -5.24
N LEU A 88 3.26 8.54 -5.90
CA LEU A 88 2.89 9.24 -7.12
C LEU A 88 3.74 8.76 -8.31
N ASN A 89 3.19 8.88 -9.53
CA ASN A 89 3.88 8.56 -10.78
C ASN A 89 4.54 9.81 -11.40
N THR A 90 5.45 9.60 -12.36
CA THR A 90 6.50 10.51 -12.86
C THR A 90 6.08 11.91 -13.34
N SER A 91 4.80 12.19 -13.54
CA SER A 91 4.28 13.49 -14.02
C SER A 91 3.33 14.16 -13.03
N ALA A 92 3.64 14.09 -11.74
CA ALA A 92 2.76 14.60 -10.70
C ALA A 92 2.76 16.13 -10.64
N LYS A 93 1.59 16.74 -10.83
CA LYS A 93 1.32 18.15 -10.49
C LYS A 93 0.93 18.26 -9.02
N LEU A 94 0.96 19.46 -8.43
CA LEU A 94 0.48 19.64 -7.04
C LEU A 94 -0.98 19.17 -6.88
N SER A 95 -1.82 19.33 -7.91
CA SER A 95 -3.21 18.83 -7.95
C SER A 95 -3.32 17.31 -7.81
N ASP A 96 -2.27 16.57 -8.18
CA ASP A 96 -2.24 15.11 -8.02
C ASP A 96 -2.06 14.70 -6.57
N VAL A 97 -1.50 15.57 -5.72
CA VAL A 97 -1.40 15.29 -4.29
C VAL A 97 -2.79 15.23 -3.66
N ASP A 98 -3.74 16.07 -4.07
CA ASP A 98 -5.10 15.98 -3.53
C ASP A 98 -5.87 14.76 -4.05
N ASN A 99 -5.77 14.51 -5.36
CA ASN A 99 -6.60 13.50 -6.02
C ASN A 99 -6.02 12.07 -5.94
N LYS A 100 -4.71 11.92 -6.12
CA LYS A 100 -4.04 10.61 -6.26
C LYS A 100 -3.44 10.10 -4.96
N LEU A 101 -3.08 10.98 -4.02
CA LEU A 101 -2.58 10.57 -2.71
C LEU A 101 -3.71 9.92 -1.91
N THR A 102 -3.75 8.60 -1.91
CA THR A 102 -4.78 7.83 -1.20
C THR A 102 -4.13 6.76 -0.34
N VAL A 103 -4.84 6.28 0.68
CA VAL A 103 -4.37 5.16 1.50
C VAL A 103 -4.04 3.94 0.63
N ALA A 104 -4.84 3.71 -0.41
CA ALA A 104 -4.60 2.66 -1.39
C ALA A 104 -3.26 2.82 -2.15
N ALA A 105 -2.79 4.05 -2.38
CA ALA A 105 -1.49 4.29 -2.98
C ALA A 105 -0.36 3.81 -2.07
N PHE A 106 -0.41 4.09 -0.77
CA PHE A 106 0.54 3.54 0.21
C PHE A 106 0.44 2.01 0.33
N CYS A 107 -0.77 1.47 0.37
CA CYS A 107 -0.97 0.02 0.49
C CYS A 107 -0.38 -0.75 -0.70
N ARG A 108 -0.39 -0.18 -1.91
CA ARG A 108 0.26 -0.77 -3.09
C ARG A 108 1.78 -0.82 -3.00
N ARG A 109 2.39 0.01 -2.14
CA ARG A 109 3.84 0.05 -1.92
C ARG A 109 4.30 -0.89 -0.80
N ARG A 110 3.37 -1.55 -0.10
CA ARG A 110 3.72 -2.60 0.87
C ARG A 110 4.39 -3.76 0.14
N LEU A 111 5.40 -4.35 0.77
CA LEU A 111 6.22 -5.43 0.21
C LEU A 111 5.38 -6.59 -0.32
N ALA A 112 4.37 -7.04 0.43
CA ALA A 112 3.49 -8.14 0.01
C ALA A 112 2.71 -7.85 -1.27
N VAL A 113 2.26 -6.60 -1.44
CA VAL A 113 1.53 -6.19 -2.66
C VAL A 113 2.50 -6.01 -3.82
N PHE A 114 3.67 -5.42 -3.55
CA PHE A 114 4.73 -5.28 -4.55
C PHE A 114 5.18 -6.64 -5.11
N MET A 115 5.37 -7.65 -4.27
CA MET A 115 5.72 -9.01 -4.69
C MET A 115 4.67 -9.64 -5.64
N CYS A 116 3.39 -9.35 -5.41
CA CYS A 116 2.33 -9.84 -6.30
C CYS A 116 2.33 -9.06 -7.64
N MET A 117 2.65 -7.77 -7.60
CA MET A 117 2.82 -6.95 -8.80
C MET A 117 4.04 -7.37 -9.63
N SER A 118 5.17 -7.70 -9.00
CA SER A 118 6.39 -8.18 -9.63
C SER A 118 6.34 -9.66 -10.03
N LYS A 119 5.19 -10.32 -9.88
CA LYS A 119 4.98 -11.75 -10.20
C LYS A 119 5.83 -12.74 -9.38
N MET A 120 6.37 -12.32 -8.24
CA MET A 120 7.03 -13.24 -7.29
C MET A 120 6.03 -14.11 -6.53
N SER A 121 4.78 -13.64 -6.36
CA SER A 121 3.71 -14.41 -5.73
C SER A 121 2.41 -14.26 -6.51
N GLU A 122 1.63 -15.35 -6.59
CA GLU A 122 0.33 -15.34 -7.26
C GLU A 122 -0.72 -14.52 -6.52
N THR A 123 -0.69 -14.54 -5.18
CA THR A 123 -1.66 -13.85 -4.33
C THR A 123 -0.97 -13.04 -3.24
N VAL A 124 -1.63 -11.96 -2.79
CA VAL A 124 -1.12 -11.11 -1.70
C VAL A 124 -1.07 -11.89 -0.38
N SER A 125 -2.03 -12.78 -0.12
CA SER A 125 -2.03 -13.60 1.10
C SER A 125 -0.87 -14.60 1.12
N ALA A 126 -0.53 -15.21 -0.03
CA ALA A 126 0.67 -16.05 -0.12
C ALA A 126 1.96 -15.23 0.05
N ALA A 127 2.02 -14.03 -0.52
CA ALA A 127 3.17 -13.13 -0.37
C ALA A 127 3.41 -12.77 1.11
N VAL A 128 2.35 -12.47 1.86
CA VAL A 128 2.45 -12.23 3.31
C VAL A 128 3.06 -13.43 4.04
N LYS A 129 2.59 -14.64 3.76
CA LYS A 129 3.15 -15.85 4.38
C LYS A 129 4.64 -16.05 4.05
N PHE A 130 5.05 -15.80 2.80
CA PHE A 130 6.44 -15.94 2.40
C PHE A 130 7.35 -14.91 3.07
N ILE A 131 6.85 -13.68 3.27
CA ILE A 131 7.58 -12.63 4.00
C ILE A 131 7.69 -13.00 5.48
N GLU A 132 6.59 -13.38 6.13
CA GLU A 132 6.59 -13.78 7.55
C GLU A 132 7.50 -14.99 7.83
N GLN A 133 7.63 -15.90 6.87
CA GLN A 133 8.56 -17.04 6.93
C GLN A 133 10.03 -16.64 6.70
N GLY A 134 10.30 -15.40 6.28
CA GLY A 134 11.66 -14.89 6.05
C GLY A 134 12.28 -15.32 4.73
N HIS A 135 11.47 -15.63 3.70
CA HIS A 135 12.00 -16.03 2.39
C HIS A 135 12.42 -14.87 1.50
N VAL A 136 12.09 -13.63 1.88
CA VAL A 136 12.25 -12.43 1.06
C VAL A 136 13.28 -11.50 1.69
N ARG A 137 14.15 -10.94 0.86
CA ARG A 137 15.08 -9.88 1.24
C ARG A 137 14.91 -8.66 0.35
N VAL A 138 15.28 -7.50 0.88
CA VAL A 138 15.36 -6.25 0.12
C VAL A 138 16.80 -5.78 0.23
N GLY A 139 17.55 -5.89 -0.86
CA GLY A 139 19.00 -5.72 -0.82
C GLY A 139 19.65 -6.86 -0.01
N PRO A 140 20.54 -6.57 0.95
CA PRO A 140 21.20 -7.59 1.75
C PRO A 140 20.32 -8.12 2.89
N ASP A 141 19.37 -7.32 3.38
CA ASP A 141 18.65 -7.59 4.63
C ASP A 141 17.37 -8.41 4.39
N THR A 142 17.19 -9.45 5.20
CA THR A 142 15.97 -10.26 5.22
C THR A 142 14.84 -9.49 5.90
N ILE A 143 13.70 -9.34 5.23
CA ILE A 143 12.55 -8.61 5.76
C ILE A 143 11.47 -9.60 6.16
N THR A 144 11.02 -9.51 7.42
CA THR A 144 9.96 -10.36 7.99
C THR A 144 8.64 -9.62 8.15
N ASP A 145 8.62 -8.29 8.04
CA ASP A 145 7.41 -7.47 8.16
C ASP A 145 6.75 -7.24 6.78
N PRO A 146 5.51 -7.74 6.56
CA PRO A 146 4.76 -7.47 5.32
C PRO A 146 4.35 -6.01 5.14
N ALA A 147 4.37 -5.20 6.20
CA ALA A 147 4.08 -3.77 6.18
C ALA A 147 5.22 -2.91 5.63
N TYR A 148 6.41 -3.48 5.40
CA TYR A 148 7.55 -2.77 4.85
C TYR A 148 7.20 -2.05 3.55
N LEU A 149 7.49 -0.75 3.48
CA LEU A 149 7.20 0.09 2.32
C LEU A 149 8.41 0.13 1.38
N VAL A 150 8.22 -0.40 0.17
CA VAL A 150 9.26 -0.45 -0.86
C VAL A 150 9.29 0.88 -1.62
N THR A 151 10.41 1.59 -1.55
CA THR A 151 10.68 2.81 -2.34
C THR A 151 11.08 2.44 -3.75
N ARG A 152 10.98 3.37 -4.72
CA ARG A 152 11.27 3.06 -6.13
C ARG A 152 12.67 2.52 -6.35
N HIS A 153 13.66 3.11 -5.69
CA HIS A 153 15.05 2.67 -5.79
C HIS A 153 15.30 1.29 -5.17
N MET A 154 14.45 0.87 -4.23
CA MET A 154 14.58 -0.43 -3.55
C MET A 154 13.83 -1.56 -4.24
N GLU A 155 12.96 -1.24 -5.22
CA GLU A 155 12.16 -2.23 -5.96
C GLU A 155 13.02 -3.27 -6.66
N ASP A 156 14.11 -2.83 -7.29
CA ASP A 156 15.01 -3.70 -8.06
C ASP A 156 15.81 -4.67 -7.18
N PHE A 157 15.91 -4.38 -5.88
CA PHE A 157 16.65 -5.19 -4.92
C PHE A 157 15.76 -6.18 -4.15
N VAL A 158 14.46 -6.23 -4.45
CA VAL A 158 13.54 -7.20 -3.83
C VAL A 158 13.77 -8.57 -4.47
N THR A 159 14.36 -9.49 -3.73
CA THR A 159 14.70 -10.84 -4.21
C THR A 159 14.43 -11.90 -3.16
N TRP A 160 14.45 -13.17 -3.56
CA TRP A 160 14.44 -14.28 -2.62
C TRP A 160 15.78 -14.35 -1.88
N VAL A 161 15.73 -14.80 -0.62
CA VAL A 161 16.93 -15.19 0.12
C VAL A 161 17.60 -16.36 -0.58
N ASP A 162 18.94 -16.38 -0.61
CA ASP A 162 19.69 -17.39 -1.37
C ASP A 162 19.45 -18.81 -0.86
N THR A 163 19.34 -18.99 0.46
CA THR A 163 19.02 -20.27 1.10
C THR A 163 17.53 -20.64 1.06
N SER A 164 16.69 -19.84 0.39
CA SER A 164 15.25 -20.07 0.34
C SER A 164 14.87 -21.31 -0.45
N LYS A 165 14.03 -22.17 0.15
CA LYS A 165 13.43 -23.33 -0.53
C LYS A 165 12.59 -22.94 -1.76
N LEU A 166 12.00 -21.73 -1.75
CA LEU A 166 11.23 -21.22 -2.88
C LEU A 166 12.15 -20.94 -4.07
N LYS A 167 13.29 -20.28 -3.84
CA LYS A 167 14.31 -20.03 -4.86
C LYS A 167 14.80 -21.33 -5.47
N ARG A 168 15.10 -22.33 -4.63
CA ARG A 168 15.50 -23.67 -5.07
C ARG A 168 14.45 -24.36 -5.94
N THR A 169 13.18 -24.29 -5.55
CA THR A 169 12.09 -24.88 -6.33
C THR A 169 11.94 -24.22 -7.70
N ILE A 170 12.08 -22.88 -7.76
CA ILE A 170 12.03 -22.12 -9.02
C ILE A 170 13.22 -22.48 -9.93
N MET A 171 14.44 -22.49 -9.40
CA MET A 171 15.64 -22.86 -10.16
C MET A 171 15.58 -24.30 -10.67
N LYS A 172 15.09 -25.23 -9.83
CA LYS A 172 14.86 -26.62 -10.24
C LYS A 172 13.81 -26.74 -11.35
N TYR A 173 12.75 -25.93 -11.30
CA TYR A 173 11.75 -25.92 -12.36
C TYR A 173 12.30 -25.39 -13.69
N ASN A 174 13.24 -24.45 -13.64
CA ASN A 174 13.93 -23.90 -14.81
C ASN A 174 15.13 -24.76 -15.28
N ASP A 175 15.44 -25.87 -14.61
CA ASP A 175 16.65 -26.68 -14.83
C ASP A 175 17.98 -25.90 -14.66
N GLU A 176 17.97 -24.82 -13.86
CA GLU A 176 19.11 -23.92 -13.57
C GLU A 176 19.66 -24.12 -12.15
N LEU A 177 19.32 -25.24 -11.50
CA LEU A 177 19.76 -25.49 -10.13
C LEU A 177 21.23 -25.88 -10.10
N ASP A 178 22.08 -24.98 -9.61
CA ASP A 178 23.46 -25.28 -9.22
C ASP A 178 23.53 -25.52 -7.70
N ASP A 179 23.99 -26.71 -7.29
CA ASP A 179 24.13 -27.08 -5.88
C ASP A 179 25.40 -26.45 -5.24
N PHE A 180 26.31 -25.83 -6.01
CA PHE A 180 27.52 -25.17 -5.49
C PHE A 180 27.21 -23.86 -4.75
N ASP A 181 26.21 -23.10 -5.20
CA ASP A 181 25.81 -21.81 -4.61
C ASP A 181 25.22 -21.92 -3.18
N LEU A 182 25.03 -23.14 -2.68
CA LEU A 182 24.45 -23.44 -1.36
C LEU A 182 25.49 -23.85 -0.30
N LEU A 183 26.76 -24.04 -0.68
CA LEU A 183 27.89 -24.37 0.20
C LEU A 183 28.53 -23.11 0.80
#